data_AF-A0AA88Y7K0-F1
#
_entry.id   AF-A0AA88Y7K0-F1
#
_cell.length_a   1.000
_cell.length_b   1.000
_cell.length_c   1.000
_cell.angle_alpha   90.00
_cell.angle_beta   90.00
_cell.angle_gamma   90.00
#
_symmetry.space_group_name_H-M   'P 1'
#
loop_
_entity.id
_entity.type
_entity.pdbx_description
1 polymer ?
#
loop_
_entity_poly.entity_id
_entity_poly.type
_entity_poly.pdbx_seq_one_letter_code
_entity_poly.pdbx_strand_id
1 'polypeptide(L)' 'HPIQPPWPVKEYIKFDPPFERTPAITVGMTLLDSEYNTNVRAIIDTNNITRHGFELVIRKFNNTKQWGLRASWMACPAR' A
#
# COMPACT_ATOMS: atom_id res chain seq x y z
N HIS A 1 18.87 -10.39 8.52
CA HIS A 1 17.96 -9.25 8.52
C HIS A 1 17.13 -9.24 9.81
N PRO A 2 16.78 -8.06 10.34
CA PRO A 2 15.89 -7.93 11.49
C PRO A 2 14.48 -8.48 11.17
N ILE A 3 13.64 -8.60 12.20
CA ILE A 3 12.27 -9.13 12.15
C ILE A 3 11.49 -8.56 10.95
N GLN A 4 10.77 -9.41 10.22
CA GLN A 4 9.95 -8.97 9.10
C GLN A 4 8.83 -8.02 9.56
N PRO A 5 8.40 -7.08 8.70
CA PRO A 5 7.20 -6.32 8.97
C PRO A 5 5.99 -7.24 9.24
N PRO A 6 5.05 -6.84 10.10
CA PRO A 6 3.82 -7.60 10.32
C PRO A 6 2.96 -7.53 9.05
N TRP A 7 2.94 -8.61 8.27
CA TRP A 7 2.15 -8.70 7.05
C TRP A 7 0.74 -9.27 7.33
N PRO A 8 -0.33 -8.76 6.71
CA PRO A 8 -0.37 -7.57 5.87
C PRO A 8 -0.26 -6.27 6.69
N VAL A 9 0.33 -5.24 6.10
CA VAL A 9 0.29 -3.87 6.63
C VAL A 9 -0.93 -3.18 6.05
N LYS A 10 -1.72 -2.54 6.91
CA LYS A 10 -2.87 -1.73 6.53
C LYS A 10 -2.76 -0.37 7.19
N GLU A 11 -2.90 0.68 6.41
CA GLU A 11 -2.85 2.04 6.90
C GLU A 11 -4.03 2.84 6.35
N TYR A 12 -4.80 3.47 7.23
CA TYR A 12 -5.85 4.38 6.82
C TYR A 12 -5.27 5.76 6.57
N ILE A 13 -5.38 6.22 5.32
CA ILE A 13 -4.94 7.54 4.88
C ILE A 13 -6.14 8.47 4.86
N LYS A 14 -6.15 9.46 5.75
CA LYS A 14 -7.18 10.49 5.83
C LYS A 14 -6.88 11.62 4.83
N PHE A 15 -7.89 12.06 4.10
CA PHE A 15 -7.84 13.32 3.35
C PHE A 15 -8.26 14.48 4.24
N ASP A 16 -7.44 15.53 4.28
CA ASP A 16 -7.73 16.73 5.05
C ASP A 16 -7.30 17.98 4.26
N PRO A 17 -8.24 18.78 3.72
CA PRO A 17 -9.69 18.57 3.79
C PRO A 17 -10.18 17.36 2.96
N PRO A 18 -11.40 16.85 3.21
CA PRO A 18 -12.03 15.83 2.35
C PRO A 18 -12.26 16.34 0.93
N PHE A 19 -12.16 15.47 -0.08
CA PHE A 19 -12.52 15.80 -1.47
C PHE A 19 -14.03 16.05 -1.60
N GLU A 20 -14.48 16.77 -2.62
CA GLU A 20 -15.92 16.96 -2.87
C GLU A 20 -16.61 15.63 -3.18
N ARG A 21 -16.02 14.81 -4.06
CA ARG A 21 -16.46 13.47 -4.46
C ARG A 21 -15.35 12.45 -4.23
N THR A 22 -15.66 11.17 -4.23
CA THR A 22 -14.64 10.10 -4.12
C THR A 22 -13.60 10.26 -5.24
N PRO A 23 -12.30 10.49 -4.91
CA PRO A 23 -11.25 10.68 -5.92
C PRO A 23 -10.82 9.35 -6.55
N ALA A 24 -10.14 9.43 -7.69
CA ALA A 24 -9.38 8.29 -8.21
C ALA A 24 -8.02 8.21 -7.50
N ILE A 25 -7.59 7.01 -7.12
CA ILE A 25 -6.32 6.77 -6.42
C ILE A 25 -5.38 5.97 -7.31
N THR A 26 -4.13 6.41 -7.42
CA THR A 26 -3.03 5.62 -7.99
C THR A 26 -2.02 5.30 -6.89
N VAL A 27 -1.59 4.06 -6.81
CA VAL A 27 -0.54 3.60 -5.88
C VAL A 27 0.63 3.01 -6.66
N GLY A 28 1.84 3.27 -6.17
CA GLY A 28 3.08 2.79 -6.77
C GLY A 28 4.06 2.33 -5.69
N MET A 29 4.79 1.25 -5.98
CA MET A 29 5.84 0.75 -5.11
C MET A 29 7.13 1.54 -5.36
N THR A 30 7.74 2.06 -4.30
CA THR A 30 8.94 2.90 -4.37
C THR A 30 10.17 2.27 -3.72
N LEU A 31 9.99 1.19 -2.96
CA LEU A 31 11.07 0.34 -2.44
C LEU A 31 10.58 -1.10 -2.32
N LEU A 32 11.45 -2.04 -2.68
CA LEU A 32 11.26 -3.46 -2.46
C LEU A 32 12.59 -4.07 -1.99
N ASP A 33 12.62 -4.59 -0.76
CA ASP A 33 13.74 -5.33 -0.19
C ASP A 33 13.28 -6.77 0.10
N SER A 34 13.67 -7.68 -0.78
CA SER A 34 13.25 -9.10 -0.78
C SER A 34 14.42 -10.02 -0.44
N GLU A 35 14.11 -11.10 0.27
CA GLU A 35 15.05 -12.20 0.51
C GLU A 35 15.48 -12.85 -0.81
N TYR A 36 16.78 -13.18 -0.94
CA TYR A 36 17.34 -13.69 -2.19
C TYR A 36 16.92 -15.14 -2.51
N ASN A 37 16.53 -15.92 -1.49
CA ASN A 37 16.25 -17.36 -1.62
C ASN A 37 14.76 -17.74 -1.64
N THR A 38 13.85 -16.76 -1.73
CA THR A 38 12.41 -17.00 -1.89
C THR A 38 11.86 -16.21 -3.06
N ASN A 39 10.71 -16.64 -3.61
CA ASN A 39 10.08 -15.93 -4.72
C ASN A 39 9.70 -14.50 -4.34
N VAL A 40 9.91 -13.56 -5.26
CA VAL A 40 9.53 -12.16 -5.09
C VAL A 40 8.05 -11.98 -5.44
N ARG A 41 7.23 -11.80 -4.40
CA ARG A 41 5.76 -11.67 -4.51
C ARG A 41 5.26 -10.62 -3.52
N ALA A 42 4.85 -9.48 -4.02
CA ALA A 42 4.30 -8.38 -3.22
C ALA A 42 3.12 -7.75 -3.96
N ILE A 43 2.13 -7.29 -3.21
CA ILE A 43 0.96 -6.60 -3.72
C ILE A 43 0.76 -5.33 -2.89
N ILE A 44 0.59 -4.22 -3.60
CA ILE A 44 0.09 -2.96 -3.05
C ILE A 44 -1.31 -2.74 -3.61
N ASP A 45 -2.23 -2.30 -2.75
CA ASP A 45 -3.63 -2.14 -3.13
C ASP A 45 -4.28 -1.01 -2.33
N THR A 46 -5.46 -0.60 -2.77
CA THR A 46 -6.30 0.40 -2.10
C THR A 46 -7.69 -0.16 -1.84
N ASN A 47 -8.15 -0.07 -0.59
CA ASN A 47 -9.49 -0.47 -0.19
C ASN A 47 -10.29 0.73 0.34
N ASN A 48 -11.62 0.57 0.39
CA ASN A 48 -12.52 1.48 1.10
C ASN A 48 -12.31 2.97 0.73
N ILE A 49 -12.13 3.25 -0.56
CA ILE A 49 -11.90 4.62 -1.03
C ILE A 49 -13.20 5.43 -0.87
N THR A 50 -13.12 6.51 -0.12
CA THR A 50 -14.20 7.48 0.10
C THR A 50 -13.68 8.89 -0.17
N ARG A 51 -14.58 9.88 -0.12
CA ARG A 51 -14.17 11.29 -0.15
C ARG A 51 -13.34 11.73 1.06
N HIS A 52 -13.33 10.94 2.14
CA HIS A 52 -12.64 11.25 3.41
C HIS A 52 -11.28 10.57 3.57
N GLY A 53 -10.99 9.55 2.75
CA GLY A 53 -9.78 8.76 2.87
C GLY A 53 -9.89 7.40 2.20
N PHE A 54 -8.85 6.58 2.34
CA PHE A 54 -8.79 5.21 1.84
C PHE A 54 -7.85 4.37 2.71
N GLU A 55 -7.94 3.04 2.59
CA GLU A 55 -6.99 2.11 3.22
C GLU A 55 -5.91 1.71 2.20
N LEU A 56 -4.65 2.01 2.48
CA LEU A 56 -3.49 1.47 1.76
C LEU A 56 -3.14 0.10 2.35
N VAL A 57 -3.10 -0.93 1.49
CA VAL A 57 -2.80 -2.30 1.90
C VAL A 57 -1.53 -2.78 1.22
N ILE A 58 -0.60 -3.29 2.02
CA ILE A 58 0.62 -3.92 1.53
C ILE A 58 0.66 -5.36 2.04
N ARG A 59 0.77 -6.33 1.13
CA ARG A 59 0.78 -7.75 1.47
C ARG A 59 1.79 -8.54 0.66
N LYS A 60 2.25 -9.63 1.26
CA LYS A 60 2.94 -10.74 0.59
C LYS A 60 2.03 -11.97 0.60
N PHE A 61 2.35 -12.97 -0.22
CA PHE A 61 1.65 -14.25 -0.17
C PHE A 61 2.62 -15.44 -0.15
N ASN A 62 2.12 -16.58 0.35
CA ASN A 62 2.87 -17.82 0.51
C ASN A 62 4.16 -17.62 1.37
N ASN A 63 5.18 -18.43 1.13
CA ASN A 63 6.47 -18.47 1.82
C ASN A 63 7.42 -17.31 1.50
N THR A 64 6.97 -16.28 0.78
CA THR A 64 7.77 -15.11 0.43
C THR A 64 8.31 -14.42 1.68
N LYS A 65 9.57 -13.98 1.64
CA LYS A 65 10.21 -13.19 2.70
C LYS A 65 10.53 -11.79 2.19
N GLN A 66 9.95 -10.78 2.85
CA GLN A 66 10.15 -9.36 2.55
C GLN A 66 10.70 -8.68 3.79
N TRP A 67 11.79 -7.93 3.62
CA TRP A 67 12.46 -7.17 4.68
C TRP A 67 11.99 -5.71 4.72
N GLY A 68 11.58 -5.18 3.57
CA GLY A 68 11.05 -3.83 3.48
C GLY A 68 10.23 -3.62 2.20
N LEU A 69 9.18 -2.81 2.30
CA LEU A 69 8.42 -2.35 1.15
C LEU A 69 7.93 -0.95 1.44
N ARG A 70 8.04 -0.05 0.45
CA ARG A 70 7.49 1.31 0.52
C ARG A 70 6.54 1.53 -0.63
N ALA A 71 5.42 2.17 -0.34
CA ALA A 71 4.47 2.62 -1.35
C ALA A 71 4.32 4.14 -1.28
N SER A 72 4.01 4.72 -2.43
CA SER A 72 3.60 6.11 -2.57
C SER A 72 2.29 6.15 -3.35
N TRP A 73 1.50 7.18 -3.13
CA TRP A 73 0.16 7.29 -3.68
C TRP A 73 -0.14 8.71 -4.15
N MET A 74 -1.08 8.82 -5.09
CA MET A 74 -1.62 10.08 -5.58
C MET A 74 -3.14 9.97 -5.65
N ALA A 75 -3.84 11.00 -5.17
CA ALA A 75 -5.27 11.15 -5.33
C ALA A 75 -5.56 12.24 -6.37
N CYS A 76 -6.41 11.94 -7.34
CA CYS A 76 -6.88 12.88 -8.34
C CYS A 76 -8.38 13.12 -8.15
N PRO A 77 -8.84 14.37 -7.98
CA PRO A 77 -10.26 14.69 -7.92
C PRO A 77 -11.01 14.10 -9.11
N ALA A 78 -12.19 13.52 -8.86
CA ALA A 78 -13.10 13.18 -9.95
C ALA A 78 -13.52 14.45 -10.69
N ARG A 79 -13.69 14.35 -12.01
CA ARG A 79 -14.33 15.42 -12.79
C ARG A 79 -15.79 15.58 -12.40
#